data_AF-A0A5H2XPD2-F1
#
_entry.id   AF-A0A5H2XPD2-F1
#
_cell.length_a   1.000
_cell.length_b   1.000
_cell.length_c   1.000
_cell.angle_alpha   90.00
_cell.angle_beta   90.00
_cell.angle_gamma   90.00
#
_symmetry.space_group_name_H-M   'P 1'
#
loop_
_entity.id
_entity.type
_entity.pdbx_description
1 polymer ?
#
loop_
_entity_poly.entity_id
_entity_poly.type
_entity_poly.pdbx_seq_one_letter_code
_entity_poly.pdbx_strand_id
1 'polypeptide(L)'
;MEAALMTLHRFGNQSSSSLWYELAYLEAKQRVKKGDKGWQLGMGTGPKCTSLVWKCIRPIDDDEAMKGPWADSIYRYPIVAVDQ
;
A
#
# COMPACT_ATOMS: atom_id res chain seq x y z
N MET A 1 -8.06 3.98 -2.63
CA MET A 1 -8.92 2.79 -2.74
C MET A 1 -8.22 1.66 -3.49
N GLU A 2 -7.60 1.93 -4.63
CA GLU A 2 -6.83 0.93 -5.40
C GLU A 2 -5.86 0.10 -4.53
N ALA A 3 -4.99 0.74 -3.74
CA ALA A 3 -4.03 0.03 -2.89
C ALA A 3 -4.70 -0.98 -1.95
N ALA A 4 -5.75 -0.58 -1.22
CA ALA A 4 -6.51 -1.47 -0.33
C ALA A 4 -7.13 -2.66 -1.09
N LEU A 5 -7.75 -2.40 -2.25
CA LEU A 5 -8.39 -3.45 -3.06
C LEU A 5 -7.36 -4.42 -3.65
N MET A 6 -6.24 -3.91 -4.18
CA MET A 6 -5.19 -4.75 -4.74
C MET A 6 -4.50 -5.57 -3.65
N THR A 7 -4.19 -4.95 -2.50
CA THR A 7 -3.64 -5.64 -1.33
C THR A 7 -4.58 -6.77 -0.89
N LEU A 8 -5.88 -6.47 -0.72
CA LEU A 8 -6.87 -7.47 -0.33
C LEU A 8 -7.00 -8.58 -1.38
N HIS A 9 -7.02 -8.24 -2.66
CA HIS A 9 -7.12 -9.22 -3.74
C HIS A 9 -5.91 -10.17 -3.77
N ARG A 10 -4.69 -9.65 -3.59
CA ARG A 10 -3.46 -10.45 -3.67
C ARG A 10 -3.20 -11.25 -2.39
N PHE A 11 -3.28 -10.58 -1.25
CA PHE A 11 -2.82 -11.13 0.03
C PHE A 11 -3.97 -11.50 0.96
N GLY A 12 -5.21 -11.12 0.66
CA GLY A 12 -6.31 -11.24 1.61
C GLY A 12 -6.19 -10.22 2.75
N ASN A 13 -6.99 -10.41 3.79
CA ASN A 13 -6.98 -9.55 4.97
C ASN A 13 -5.80 -9.93 5.87
N GLN A 14 -4.74 -9.12 5.86
CA GLN A 14 -3.54 -9.30 6.68
C GLN A 14 -3.68 -8.61 8.06
N SER A 15 -4.93 -8.42 8.50
CA SER A 15 -5.29 -7.78 9.76
C SER A 15 -4.59 -6.40 9.87
N SER A 16 -4.00 -6.09 11.02
CA SER A 16 -3.31 -4.84 11.30
C SER A 16 -2.15 -4.53 10.34
N SER A 17 -1.57 -5.53 9.68
CA SER A 17 -0.45 -5.31 8.76
C SER A 17 -0.88 -4.87 7.36
N SER A 18 -2.18 -4.94 7.02
CA SER A 18 -2.71 -4.59 5.70
C SER A 18 -2.31 -3.18 5.24
N LEU A 19 -2.28 -2.20 6.16
CA LEU A 19 -1.88 -0.82 5.88
C LEU A 19 -0.45 -0.70 5.34
N TRP A 20 0.46 -1.57 5.80
CA TRP A 20 1.85 -1.57 5.35
C TRP A 20 1.98 -2.19 3.96
N TYR A 21 1.18 -3.21 3.65
CA TYR A 21 1.11 -3.77 2.30
C TYR A 21 0.50 -2.77 1.30
N GLU A 22 -0.47 -1.96 1.73
CA GLU A 22 -1.00 -0.84 0.95
C GLU A 22 0.04 0.25 0.70
N LEU A 23 0.84 0.62 1.70
CA LEU A 23 1.94 1.56 1.50
C LEU A 23 2.99 0.97 0.53
N ALA A 24 3.38 -0.28 0.72
CA ALA A 24 4.31 -0.98 -0.15
C ALA A 24 3.79 -1.08 -1.60
N TYR A 25 2.47 -1.18 -1.79
CA TYR A 25 1.85 -1.12 -3.13
C TYR A 25 2.08 0.26 -3.77
N LEU A 26 1.84 1.35 -3.03
CA LEU A 26 2.06 2.71 -3.52
C LEU A 26 3.53 2.98 -3.83
N GLU A 27 4.43 2.48 -2.98
CA GLU A 27 5.88 2.54 -3.19
C GLU A 27 6.31 1.76 -4.44
N ALA A 28 5.83 0.52 -4.62
CA ALA A 28 6.12 -0.28 -5.80
C ALA A 28 5.51 0.31 -7.09
N LYS A 29 4.45 1.13 -6.98
CA LYS A 29 3.92 1.95 -8.08
C LYS A 29 4.69 3.26 -8.31
N GLN A 30 5.74 3.53 -7.55
CA GLN A 30 6.49 4.78 -7.59
C GLN A 30 5.59 6.02 -7.37
N ARG A 31 4.56 5.86 -6.52
CA ARG A 31 3.55 6.89 -6.21
C ARG A 31 3.81 7.63 -4.90
N VAL A 32 4.90 7.30 -4.19
CA VAL A 32 5.32 7.98 -2.95
C VAL A 32 6.59 8.78 -3.24
N LYS A 33 6.48 10.10 -3.26
CA LYS A 33 7.58 11.01 -3.61
C LYS A 33 8.04 11.82 -2.41
N LYS A 34 9.31 12.25 -2.43
CA LYS A 34 9.87 13.11 -1.38
C LYS A 34 9.00 14.36 -1.18
N GLY A 35 8.62 14.60 0.06
CA GLY A 35 7.75 15.71 0.46
C GLY A 35 6.29 15.34 0.61
N ASP A 36 5.84 14.22 0.02
CA ASP A 36 4.45 13.75 0.12
C ASP A 36 4.10 13.49 1.58
N LYS A 37 2.84 13.81 1.93
CA LYS A 37 2.27 13.54 3.24
C LYS A 37 1.25 12.43 3.10
N GLY A 38 1.46 11.34 3.82
CA GLY A 38 0.55 10.21 3.88
C GLY A 38 -0.18 10.19 5.21
N TRP A 39 -1.46 9.87 5.19
CA TRP A 39 -2.24 9.60 6.39
C TRP A 39 -2.74 8.16 6.34
N GLN A 40 -2.29 7.34 7.28
CA GLN A 40 -2.76 5.97 7.45
C GLN A 40 -3.79 5.91 8.57
N LEU A 41 -4.92 5.28 8.26
CA LEU A 41 -6.03 5.07 9.17
C LEU A 41 -6.35 3.58 9.25
N GLY A 42 -6.05 2.99 10.41
CA GLY A 42 -6.39 1.61 10.72
C GLY A 42 -7.59 1.54 11.65
N MET A 43 -8.49 0.58 11.38
CA MET A 43 -9.59 0.24 12.26
C MET A 43 -9.52 -1.25 12.60
N GLY A 44 -9.46 -1.56 13.89
CA GLY A 44 -9.47 -2.92 14.39
C GLY A 44 -10.86 -3.37 14.82
N THR A 45 -11.01 -4.63 15.21
CA THR A 45 -12.24 -5.13 15.82
C THR A 45 -12.50 -4.41 17.17
N GLY A 46 -13.66 -3.76 17.30
CA GLY A 46 -14.02 -2.92 18.44
C GLY A 46 -13.73 -1.43 18.22
N PRO A 47 -13.78 -0.58 19.26
CA PRO A 47 -13.60 0.88 19.13
C PRO A 47 -12.11 1.27 19.08
N LYS A 48 -11.28 0.49 18.36
CA LYS A 48 -9.83 0.71 18.27
C LYS A 48 -9.49 1.31 16.92
N CYS A 49 -8.91 2.49 16.93
CA CYS A 49 -8.37 3.12 15.73
C CYS A 49 -6.87 3.42 15.89
N THR A 50 -6.18 3.47 14.77
CA THR A 50 -4.79 3.91 14.67
C THR A 50 -4.71 4.98 13.60
N SER A 51 -4.14 6.13 13.93
CA SER A 51 -4.00 7.28 13.04
C SER A 51 -2.53 7.70 13.01
N LEU A 52 -1.92 7.64 11.83
CA LEU A 52 -0.49 7.90 11.64
C LEU A 52 -0.30 8.86 10.47
N VAL A 53 0.38 9.97 10.71
CA VAL A 53 0.73 10.95 9.66
C VAL A 53 2.22 10.85 9.37
N TRP A 54 2.54 10.64 8.11
CA TRP A 54 3.89 10.45 7.60
C TRP A 54 4.25 11.56 6.62
N LYS A 55 5.54 11.89 6.56
CA LYS A 55 6.11 12.67 5.47
C LYS A 55 7.21 11.85 4.80
N CYS A 56 7.10 11.64 3.50
CA CYS A 56 8.13 10.98 2.73
C CYS A 56 9.39 11.84 2.69
N ILE A 57 10.50 11.34 3.24
CA ILE A 57 11.80 12.05 3.28
C ILE A 57 12.66 11.78 2.04
N ARG A 58 12.43 10.64 1.39
CA ARG A 58 13.02 10.22 0.11
C ARG A 58 12.09 9.19 -0.55
N PRO A 59 12.01 9.13 -1.89
CA PRO A 59 11.34 8.01 -2.57
C PRO A 59 12.10 6.70 -2.30
N ILE A 60 11.40 5.59 -2.50
CA ILE A 60 12.01 4.26 -2.62
C ILE A 60 12.74 4.19 -3.97
N ASP A 61 13.94 3.60 -4.01
CA ASP A 61 14.59 3.35 -5.30
C ASP A 61 14.09 2.04 -5.94
N ASP A 62 14.49 1.80 -7.20
CA ASP A 62 14.03 0.62 -7.95
C ASP A 62 14.54 -0.69 -7.34
N ASP A 63 15.75 -0.73 -6.79
CA ASP A 63 16.31 -1.94 -6.17
C ASP A 63 15.59 -2.27 -4.86
N GLU A 64 15.26 -1.25 -4.06
CA GLU A 64 14.42 -1.37 -2.86
C GLU A 64 12.99 -1.82 -3.22
N ALA A 65 12.39 -1.27 -4.28
CA ALA A 65 11.06 -1.67 -4.75
C ALA A 65 11.02 -3.16 -5.18
N MET A 66 12.12 -3.67 -5.76
CA MET A 66 12.27 -5.06 -6.17
C MET A 66 12.53 -6.04 -5.02
N LYS A 67 12.65 -5.56 -3.77
CA LYS A 67 12.76 -6.40 -2.57
C LYS A 67 11.46 -6.48 -1.78
N GLY A 68 10.45 -5.69 -2.17
CA GLY A 68 9.16 -5.61 -1.47
C GLY A 68 8.20 -6.75 -1.81
N PRO A 69 7.06 -6.86 -1.09
CA PRO A 69 6.07 -7.92 -1.30
C PRO A 69 5.40 -7.89 -2.69
N TRP A 70 5.58 -6.79 -3.43
CA TRP A 70 5.01 -6.55 -4.74
C TRP A 70 6.01 -6.74 -5.90
N ALA A 71 7.28 -7.01 -5.62
CA ALA A 71 8.36 -7.01 -6.61
C ALA A 71 8.09 -7.88 -7.85
N ASP A 72 7.55 -9.07 -7.63
CA ASP A 72 7.30 -10.10 -8.66
C ASP A 72 6.02 -9.88 -9.49
N SER A 73 5.18 -8.91 -9.09
CA SER A 73 3.77 -8.90 -9.50
C SER A 73 3.17 -7.51 -9.69
N ILE A 74 3.84 -6.44 -9.27
CA ILE A 74 3.28 -5.07 -9.30
C ILE A 74 2.81 -4.65 -10.70
N TYR A 75 3.49 -5.12 -11.75
CA TYR A 75 3.16 -4.84 -13.14
C TYR A 75 1.81 -5.42 -13.60
N ARG A 76 1.23 -6.37 -12.84
CA ARG A 76 -0.08 -6.98 -13.14
C ARG A 76 -1.27 -6.21 -12.54
N TYR A 77 -0.99 -5.16 -11.76
CA TYR A 77 -1.99 -4.38 -11.05
C TYR A 77 -2.10 -2.94 -11.61
N PRO A 78 -3.22 -2.22 -11.39
CA PRO A 78 -4.45 -2.73 -10.81
C PRO A 78 -5.09 -3.77 -11.72
N ILE A 79 -5.76 -4.76 -11.12
CA ILE A 79 -6.71 -5.56 -11.88
C ILE A 79 -7.86 -4.63 -12.25
N VAL A 80 -8.03 -4.38 -13.54
CA VAL A 80 -9.21 -3.66 -14.04
C VAL A 80 -10.35 -4.65 -13.86
N ALA A 81 -11.09 -4.55 -12.76
CA ALA A 81 -12.46 -5.04 -12.77
C ALA A 81 -13.13 -4.23 -13.87
N VAL A 82 -13.27 -4.83 -15.06
CA VAL A 82 -14.17 -4.30 -16.09
C VAL A 82 -15.49 -4.10 -15.36
N ASP A 83 -15.99 -2.86 -15.35
CA ASP A 83 -17.31 -2.53 -14.80
C ASP A 83 -18.30 -3.64 -15.20
N GLN A 84 -18.82 -4.36 -14.20
CA GLN A 84 -19.99 -5.23 -14.33
C GLN A 84 -21.00 -4.80 -13.27
#